data_AF-A0A382WHI0-F1
#
_entry.id   AF-A0A382WHI0-F1
#
_cell.length_a   1.000
_cell.length_b   1.000
_cell.length_c   1.000
_cell.angle_alpha   90.00
_cell.angle_beta   90.00
_cell.angle_gamma   90.00
#
_symmetry.space_group_name_H-M   'P 1'
#
loop_
_entity.id
_entity.type
_entity.pdbx_description
1 polymer ?
#
loop_
_entity_poly.entity_id
_entity_poly.type
_entity_poly.pdbx_seq_one_letter_code
_entity_poly.pdbx_strand_id
1 'polypeptide(L)'
;IGFLWAAPGGMAVAMPAILKSDQLQLFFLPCLAVFIGWALQQFFVDLFFHQDPRQRHESPLYWYDTDWLDVLIAVIAIMIVVIIRGGFDFSTSLILHMGVGWYAAFLILVNLLKFRMTPPRGDNWSGCVGIVSGALVFCFRNGLEQVALAILLTGILGGIGFASGQQIKLLFIKTGLQTNWHSILEQTQGFLFGIALVAGVGILSILTPQITDATDLPTWTHIFAVVFVLVIITYLNHRKAVGTWIEQVKSLPEKFFGLPTVGLFLSSKGFLGWFEV
;
A
#
# COMPACT_ATOMS: atom_id res chain seq x y z
N ILE A 1 0.82 1.92 -15.21
CA ILE A 1 0.02 1.86 -13.96
C ILE A 1 -0.03 0.45 -13.39
N GLY A 2 -0.60 -0.56 -14.09
CA GLY A 2 -0.65 -1.94 -13.58
C GLY A 2 0.67 -2.50 -13.05
N PHE A 3 1.77 -2.25 -13.77
CA PHE A 3 3.12 -2.60 -13.32
C PHE A 3 3.47 -1.99 -11.96
N LEU A 4 3.19 -0.71 -11.78
CA LEU A 4 3.53 0.05 -10.58
C LEU A 4 2.68 -0.35 -9.37
N TRP A 5 1.50 -0.92 -9.60
CA TRP A 5 0.63 -1.43 -8.53
C TRP A 5 1.03 -2.84 -8.11
N ALA A 6 1.40 -3.70 -9.07
CA ALA A 6 1.73 -5.09 -8.79
C ALA A 6 3.18 -5.29 -8.29
N ALA A 7 4.14 -4.49 -8.77
CA ALA A 7 5.54 -4.62 -8.42
C ALA A 7 5.83 -4.51 -6.90
N PRO A 8 5.27 -3.54 -6.15
CA PRO A 8 5.44 -3.48 -4.69
C PRO A 8 4.87 -4.71 -3.96
N GLY A 9 3.78 -5.31 -4.48
CA GLY A 9 3.23 -6.56 -3.96
C GLY A 9 4.22 -7.72 -4.09
N GLY A 10 4.91 -7.82 -5.23
CA GLY A 10 6.00 -8.78 -5.43
C GLY A 10 7.14 -8.59 -4.42
N MET A 11 7.57 -7.34 -4.20
CA MET A 11 8.59 -7.03 -3.18
C MET A 11 8.16 -7.46 -1.78
N ALA A 12 6.94 -7.08 -1.37
CA ALA A 12 6.44 -7.31 -0.02
C ALA A 12 6.34 -8.78 0.36
N VAL A 13 6.08 -9.66 -0.62
CA VAL A 13 6.03 -11.11 -0.40
C VAL A 13 7.40 -11.77 -0.59
N ALA A 14 8.22 -11.29 -1.54
CA ALA A 14 9.55 -11.84 -1.80
C ALA A 14 10.53 -11.58 -0.64
N MET A 15 10.48 -10.38 -0.05
CA MET A 15 11.36 -9.98 1.05
C MET A 15 11.32 -10.95 2.25
N PRO A 16 10.16 -11.25 2.87
CA PRO A 16 10.10 -12.22 3.96
C PRO A 16 10.40 -13.66 3.55
N ALA A 17 10.32 -13.99 2.25
CA ALA A 17 10.68 -15.32 1.76
C ALA A 17 12.19 -15.51 1.55
N ILE A 18 12.96 -14.43 1.45
CA ILE A 18 14.41 -14.45 1.15
C ILE A 18 15.24 -13.96 2.35
N LEU A 19 14.72 -13.01 3.11
CA LEU A 19 15.44 -12.42 4.23
C LEU A 19 15.37 -13.28 5.49
N LYS A 20 16.45 -13.24 6.26
CA LYS A 20 16.53 -13.88 7.57
C LYS A 20 15.79 -13.08 8.65
N SER A 21 15.48 -13.74 9.76
CA SER A 21 14.75 -13.16 10.90
C SER A 21 15.41 -11.90 11.45
N ASP A 22 16.74 -11.87 11.55
CA ASP A 22 17.52 -10.72 12.01
C ASP A 22 17.33 -9.50 11.09
N GLN A 23 17.36 -9.70 9.77
CA GLN A 23 17.12 -8.65 8.79
C GLN A 23 15.67 -8.16 8.79
N LEU A 24 14.70 -9.07 8.97
CA LEU A 24 13.28 -8.70 9.04
C LEU A 24 12.96 -7.88 10.30
N GLN A 25 13.57 -8.19 11.43
CA GLN A 25 13.40 -7.43 12.67
C GLN A 25 13.88 -5.98 12.54
N LEU A 26 14.87 -5.70 11.68
CA LEU A 26 15.33 -4.34 11.44
C LEU A 26 14.21 -3.43 10.93
N PHE A 27 13.17 -3.94 10.28
CA PHE A 27 12.06 -3.14 9.75
C PHE A 27 11.10 -2.62 10.82
N PHE A 28 11.07 -3.23 12.01
CA PHE A 28 10.05 -2.90 13.02
C PHE A 28 10.08 -1.43 13.43
N LEU A 29 11.24 -0.93 13.89
CA LEU A 29 11.38 0.44 14.37
C LEU A 29 11.19 1.49 13.25
N PRO A 30 11.79 1.35 12.04
CA PRO A 30 11.48 2.19 10.90
C PRO A 30 10.00 2.25 10.54
N CYS A 31 9.34 1.09 10.41
CA CYS A 31 7.91 1.05 10.08
C CYS A 31 7.08 1.73 11.16
N LEU A 32 7.37 1.46 12.45
CA LEU A 32 6.69 2.10 13.57
C LEU A 32 6.87 3.62 13.54
N ALA A 33 8.09 4.10 13.29
CA ALA A 33 8.38 5.54 13.20
C ALA A 33 7.63 6.20 12.03
N VAL A 34 7.57 5.55 10.87
CA VAL A 34 6.79 6.04 9.72
C VAL A 34 5.30 6.09 10.05
N PHE A 35 4.74 5.05 10.68
CA PHE A 35 3.33 5.04 11.08
C PHE A 35 3.01 6.12 12.12
N ILE A 36 3.88 6.31 13.12
CA ILE A 36 3.73 7.40 14.09
C ILE A 36 3.80 8.75 13.38
N GLY A 37 4.75 8.92 12.46
CA GLY A 37 4.89 10.12 11.65
C GLY A 37 3.61 10.43 10.86
N TRP A 38 3.05 9.45 10.16
CA TRP A 38 1.79 9.61 9.41
C TRP A 38 0.60 9.88 10.33
N ALA A 39 0.50 9.24 11.50
CA ALA A 39 -0.56 9.52 12.45
C ALA A 39 -0.50 10.96 12.99
N LEU A 40 0.70 11.44 13.31
CA LEU A 40 0.93 12.83 13.71
C LEU A 40 0.64 13.79 12.57
N GLN A 41 1.10 13.48 11.35
CA GLN A 41 0.81 14.27 10.16
C GLN A 41 -0.70 14.39 9.96
N GLN A 42 -1.43 13.28 10.01
CA GLN A 42 -2.88 13.29 9.85
C GLN A 42 -3.54 14.17 10.91
N PHE A 43 -3.16 14.01 12.19
CA PHE A 43 -3.68 14.84 13.28
C PHE A 43 -3.44 16.34 13.04
N PHE A 44 -2.22 16.74 12.63
CA PHE A 44 -1.89 18.14 12.40
C PHE A 44 -2.52 18.71 11.12
N VAL A 45 -2.59 17.92 10.05
CA VAL A 45 -3.28 18.32 8.81
C VAL A 45 -4.76 18.51 9.08
N ASP A 46 -5.40 17.61 9.82
CA ASP A 46 -6.81 17.72 10.19
C ASP A 46 -7.07 18.91 11.13
N LEU A 47 -6.10 19.27 11.99
CA LEU A 47 -6.22 20.40 12.91
C LEU A 47 -6.08 21.76 12.21
N PHE A 48 -5.11 21.90 11.29
CA PHE A 48 -4.75 23.20 10.70
C PHE A 48 -5.29 23.42 9.29
N PHE A 49 -5.53 22.34 8.54
CA PHE A 49 -5.91 22.37 7.13
C PHE A 49 -7.18 21.56 6.88
N HIS A 50 -8.08 21.50 7.87
CA HIS A 50 -9.34 20.77 7.78
C HIS A 50 -10.10 21.17 6.50
N GLN A 51 -10.21 20.22 5.58
CA GLN A 51 -10.96 20.39 4.34
C GLN A 51 -11.71 19.10 4.03
N ASP A 52 -12.87 19.25 3.36
CA ASP A 52 -13.63 18.09 2.89
C ASP A 52 -12.70 17.22 2.02
N PRO A 53 -12.53 15.91 2.31
CA PRO A 53 -11.74 15.01 1.49
C PRO A 53 -12.10 15.04 -0.01
N ARG A 54 -13.33 15.44 -0.35
CA ARG A 54 -13.82 15.60 -1.72
C ARG A 54 -13.26 16.85 -2.42
N GLN A 55 -12.75 17.81 -1.66
CA GLN A 55 -12.18 19.07 -2.12
C GLN A 55 -10.67 19.16 -1.87
N ARG A 56 -9.95 18.02 -1.90
CA ARG A 56 -8.50 17.95 -1.68
C ARG A 56 -7.67 18.95 -2.51
N HIS A 57 -8.17 19.37 -3.68
CA HIS A 57 -7.54 20.34 -4.57
C HIS A 57 -7.51 21.77 -4.02
N GLU A 58 -8.32 22.09 -3.02
CA GLU A 58 -8.37 23.39 -2.35
C GLU A 58 -7.32 23.50 -1.23
N SER A 59 -6.64 22.39 -0.90
CA SER A 59 -5.67 22.36 0.18
C SER A 59 -4.39 23.09 -0.24
N PRO A 60 -3.80 23.93 0.62
CA PRO A 60 -2.47 24.51 0.36
C PRO A 60 -1.38 23.45 0.17
N LEU A 61 -1.61 22.24 0.70
CA LEU A 61 -0.71 21.09 0.59
C LEU A 61 -0.94 20.30 -0.70
N TYR A 62 -1.90 20.69 -1.53
CA TYR A 62 -2.18 20.05 -2.79
C TYR A 62 -1.04 20.26 -3.79
N TRP A 63 -0.31 19.20 -4.08
CA TRP A 63 0.69 19.21 -5.14
C TRP A 63 0.40 18.09 -6.12
N TYR A 64 -0.37 18.43 -7.16
CA TYR A 64 -0.71 17.51 -8.26
C TYR A 64 -1.38 16.19 -7.83
N ASP A 65 -2.11 16.23 -6.72
CA ASP A 65 -2.75 15.07 -6.09
C ASP A 65 -1.74 13.90 -5.90
N THR A 66 -0.61 14.22 -5.26
CA THR A 66 0.46 13.29 -4.93
C THR A 66 0.66 13.18 -3.43
N ASP A 67 1.27 12.06 -3.00
CA ASP A 67 1.52 11.77 -1.59
C ASP A 67 2.88 12.34 -1.12
N TRP A 68 3.28 13.51 -1.63
CA TRP A 68 4.60 14.09 -1.37
C TRP A 68 4.84 14.30 0.13
N LEU A 69 3.82 14.77 0.85
CA LEU A 69 3.92 15.04 2.29
C LEU A 69 4.11 13.73 3.07
N ASP A 70 3.36 12.68 2.73
CA ASP A 70 3.51 11.35 3.33
C ASP A 70 4.92 10.81 3.15
N VAL A 71 5.50 10.98 1.95
CA VAL A 71 6.87 10.56 1.67
C VAL A 71 7.89 11.43 2.38
N LEU A 72 7.65 12.74 2.53
CA LEU A 72 8.52 13.63 3.32
C LEU A 72 8.60 13.18 4.77
N ILE A 73 7.43 12.93 5.38
CA ILE A 73 7.34 12.48 6.77
C ILE A 73 7.98 11.09 6.92
N ALA A 74 7.80 10.19 5.96
CA ALA A 74 8.49 8.92 5.96
C ALA A 74 10.01 9.09 5.94
N VAL A 75 10.56 9.94 5.05
CA VAL A 75 12.00 10.21 4.99
C VAL A 75 12.51 10.82 6.31
N ILE A 76 11.80 11.79 6.89
CA ILE A 76 12.17 12.38 8.19
C ILE A 76 12.17 11.33 9.30
N ALA A 77 11.13 10.49 9.37
CA ALA A 77 11.03 9.41 10.36
C ALA A 77 12.20 8.44 10.23
N ILE A 78 12.60 8.09 9.00
CA ILE A 78 13.78 7.25 8.76
C ILE A 78 15.07 7.93 9.20
N MET A 79 15.25 9.22 8.90
CA MET A 79 16.44 9.95 9.35
C MET A 79 16.55 10.01 10.87
N ILE A 80 15.42 10.14 11.58
CA ILE A 80 15.39 10.05 13.06
C ILE A 80 15.84 8.66 13.50
N VAL A 81 15.35 7.59 12.88
CA VAL A 81 15.75 6.21 13.22
C VAL A 81 17.23 5.97 12.92
N VAL A 82 17.77 6.52 11.83
CA VAL A 82 19.21 6.47 11.50
C VAL A 82 20.04 7.15 12.59
N ILE A 83 19.61 8.30 13.10
CA ILE A 83 20.28 9.00 14.22
C ILE A 83 20.23 8.14 15.49
N ILE A 84 19.06 7.56 15.83
CA ILE A 84 18.90 6.70 17.01
C ILE A 84 19.80 5.45 16.92
N ARG A 85 19.92 4.86 15.73
CA ARG A 85 20.76 3.68 15.48
C ARG A 85 22.23 4.00 15.30
N GLY A 86 22.60 5.28 15.17
CA GLY A 86 23.97 5.72 14.94
C GLY A 86 24.51 5.41 13.54
N GLY A 87 23.64 5.14 12.56
CA GLY A 87 24.05 4.80 11.20
C GLY A 87 22.93 4.23 10.34
N PHE A 88 23.25 4.03 9.05
CA PHE A 88 22.36 3.36 8.11
C PHE A 88 22.49 1.84 8.27
N ASP A 89 21.35 1.18 8.36
CA ASP A 89 21.22 -0.25 8.32
C ASP A 89 20.42 -0.68 7.09
N PHE A 90 20.21 -1.98 6.95
CA PHE A 90 19.51 -2.56 5.81
C PHE A 90 18.10 -1.99 5.60
N SER A 91 17.28 -1.88 6.65
CA SER A 91 15.88 -1.46 6.51
C SER A 91 15.73 0.04 6.34
N THR A 92 16.53 0.84 7.07
CA THR A 92 16.56 2.30 6.90
C THR A 92 17.05 2.68 5.50
N SER A 93 18.05 1.96 4.99
CA SER A 93 18.55 2.15 3.63
C SER A 93 17.47 1.85 2.57
N LEU A 94 16.74 0.72 2.66
CA LEU A 94 15.68 0.41 1.69
C LEU A 94 14.59 1.50 1.65
N ILE A 95 14.06 1.87 2.80
CA ILE A 95 12.97 2.86 2.88
C ILE A 95 13.47 4.23 2.37
N LEU A 96 14.73 4.60 2.66
CA LEU A 96 15.31 5.83 2.13
C LEU A 96 15.48 5.78 0.60
N HIS A 97 15.92 4.65 0.03
CA HIS A 97 16.00 4.49 -1.44
C HIS A 97 14.62 4.64 -2.09
N MET A 98 13.57 4.08 -1.48
CA MET A 98 12.19 4.24 -1.97
C MET A 98 11.71 5.70 -1.88
N GLY A 99 11.95 6.38 -0.75
CA GLY A 99 11.55 7.78 -0.55
C GLY A 99 12.29 8.77 -1.44
N VAL A 100 13.62 8.63 -1.55
CA VAL A 100 14.44 9.43 -2.47
C VAL A 100 14.05 9.13 -3.91
N GLY A 101 13.83 7.86 -4.26
CA GLY A 101 13.37 7.45 -5.57
C GLY A 101 12.04 8.11 -5.94
N TRP A 102 11.06 8.09 -5.03
CA TRP A 102 9.76 8.75 -5.22
C TRP A 102 9.93 10.22 -5.58
N TYR A 103 10.71 10.96 -4.78
CA TYR A 103 10.96 12.40 -5.01
C TYR A 103 11.71 12.66 -6.32
N ALA A 104 12.76 11.89 -6.60
CA ALA A 104 13.54 12.05 -7.83
C ALA A 104 12.65 11.86 -9.06
N ALA A 105 11.84 10.79 -9.09
CA ALA A 105 10.96 10.52 -10.22
C ALA A 105 9.83 11.56 -10.35
N PHE A 106 9.24 12.00 -9.24
CA PHE A 106 8.22 13.07 -9.27
C PHE A 106 8.77 14.41 -9.75
N LEU A 107 9.95 14.81 -9.24
CA LEU A 107 10.58 16.06 -9.65
C LEU A 107 11.02 16.02 -11.12
N ILE A 108 11.55 14.89 -11.59
CA ILE A 108 12.00 14.77 -12.98
C ILE A 108 10.81 14.61 -13.94
N LEU A 109 9.95 13.62 -13.73
CA LEU A 109 8.91 13.28 -14.71
C LEU A 109 7.79 14.32 -14.75
N VAL A 110 7.34 14.79 -13.58
CA VAL A 110 6.16 15.66 -13.48
C VAL A 110 6.55 17.13 -13.42
N ASN A 111 7.55 17.50 -12.62
CA ASN A 111 7.91 18.90 -12.46
C ASN A 111 8.83 19.42 -13.57
N LEU A 112 9.84 18.65 -13.99
CA LEU A 112 10.78 19.05 -15.04
C LEU A 112 10.24 18.72 -16.44
N LEU A 113 9.88 17.46 -16.70
CA LEU A 113 9.45 17.00 -18.03
C LEU A 113 7.96 17.24 -18.32
N LYS A 114 7.16 17.65 -17.32
CA LYS A 114 5.74 17.96 -17.45
C LYS A 114 4.89 16.79 -17.99
N PHE A 115 5.26 15.55 -17.68
CA PHE A 115 4.45 14.38 -18.02
C PHE A 115 3.26 14.28 -17.06
N ARG A 116 2.09 14.70 -17.53
CA ARG A 116 0.83 14.75 -16.78
C ARG A 116 -0.13 13.67 -17.26
N MET A 117 -0.85 13.02 -16.35
CA MET A 117 -1.98 12.17 -16.74
C MET A 117 -3.17 13.01 -17.25
N THR A 118 -3.81 12.53 -18.32
CA THR A 118 -5.00 13.16 -18.94
C THR A 118 -6.16 12.16 -19.07
N PRO A 119 -7.43 12.57 -18.80
CA PRO A 119 -7.84 13.83 -18.16
C PRO A 119 -7.28 13.95 -16.72
N PRO A 120 -7.28 15.16 -16.11
CA PRO A 120 -6.53 15.43 -14.89
C PRO A 120 -6.82 14.40 -13.80
N ARG A 121 -5.79 13.65 -13.41
CA ARG A 121 -5.81 12.63 -12.37
C ARG A 121 -4.49 12.73 -11.61
N GLY A 122 -4.46 12.30 -10.35
CA GLY A 122 -3.26 12.47 -9.52
C GLY A 122 -2.00 11.87 -10.12
N ASP A 123 -0.92 12.63 -10.07
CA ASP A 123 0.35 12.28 -10.70
C ASP A 123 1.24 11.41 -9.79
N ASN A 124 0.63 10.76 -8.80
CA ASN A 124 1.33 9.86 -7.87
C ASN A 124 1.97 8.66 -8.59
N TRP A 125 1.57 8.37 -9.83
CA TRP A 125 2.19 7.35 -10.68
C TRP A 125 3.70 7.56 -10.82
N SER A 126 4.18 8.81 -10.95
CA SER A 126 5.61 9.09 -11.09
C SER A 126 6.36 8.74 -9.81
N GLY A 127 5.73 9.02 -8.67
CA GLY A 127 6.23 8.62 -7.37
C GLY A 127 6.36 7.10 -7.24
N CYS A 128 5.35 6.34 -7.70
CA CYS A 128 5.43 4.88 -7.74
C CYS A 128 6.54 4.36 -8.66
N VAL A 129 6.81 5.01 -9.81
CA VAL A 129 7.99 4.70 -10.64
C VAL A 129 9.27 4.86 -9.83
N GLY A 130 9.36 5.95 -9.08
CA GLY A 130 10.47 6.25 -8.18
C GLY A 130 10.67 5.21 -7.08
N ILE A 131 9.59 4.79 -6.41
CA ILE A 131 9.64 3.73 -5.39
C ILE A 131 10.17 2.43 -5.98
N VAL A 132 9.63 1.98 -7.11
CA VAL A 132 10.06 0.73 -7.74
C VAL A 132 11.51 0.83 -8.21
N SER A 133 11.90 1.95 -8.80
CA SER A 133 13.29 2.17 -9.25
C SER A 133 14.25 2.19 -8.06
N GLY A 134 13.91 2.88 -6.97
CA GLY A 134 14.70 2.92 -5.74
C GLY A 134 14.83 1.54 -5.09
N ALA A 135 13.74 0.78 -5.03
CA ALA A 135 13.75 -0.60 -4.56
C ALA A 135 14.64 -1.51 -5.43
N LEU A 136 14.54 -1.42 -6.76
CA LEU A 136 15.40 -2.19 -7.67
C LEU A 136 16.88 -1.84 -7.50
N VAL A 137 17.21 -0.54 -7.42
CA VAL A 137 18.59 -0.09 -7.15
C VAL A 137 19.09 -0.66 -5.83
N PHE A 138 18.28 -0.61 -4.78
CA PHE A 138 18.63 -1.22 -3.49
C PHE A 138 18.85 -2.73 -3.63
N CYS A 139 17.94 -3.46 -4.28
CA CYS A 139 18.05 -4.90 -4.45
C CYS A 139 19.33 -5.29 -5.19
N PHE A 140 19.63 -4.64 -6.31
CA PHE A 140 20.85 -4.93 -7.07
C PHE A 140 22.13 -4.57 -6.31
N ARG A 141 22.13 -3.49 -5.53
CA ARG A 141 23.28 -3.10 -4.70
C ARG A 141 23.55 -4.05 -3.54
N ASN A 142 22.53 -4.75 -3.05
CA ASN A 142 22.63 -5.65 -1.90
C ASN A 142 22.57 -7.13 -2.29
N GLY A 143 22.69 -7.47 -3.58
CA GLY A 143 22.68 -8.87 -4.05
C GLY A 143 21.33 -9.57 -3.92
N LEU A 144 20.22 -8.83 -3.81
CA LEU A 144 18.85 -9.36 -3.70
C LEU A 144 18.22 -9.52 -5.09
N GLU A 145 18.92 -10.19 -5.99
CA GLU A 145 18.48 -10.36 -7.38
C GLU A 145 17.16 -11.14 -7.46
N GLN A 146 16.92 -12.08 -6.55
CA GLN A 146 15.66 -12.81 -6.50
C GLN A 146 14.49 -11.88 -6.14
N VAL A 147 14.68 -10.95 -5.19
CA VAL A 147 13.66 -9.93 -4.86
C VAL A 147 13.42 -9.02 -6.07
N ALA A 148 14.49 -8.58 -6.74
CA ALA A 148 14.38 -7.76 -7.94
C ALA A 148 13.63 -8.49 -9.07
N LEU A 149 13.89 -9.78 -9.26
CA LEU A 149 13.17 -10.61 -10.23
C LEU A 149 11.68 -10.68 -9.88
N ALA A 150 11.32 -10.89 -8.62
CA ALA A 150 9.92 -10.90 -8.21
C ALA A 150 9.24 -9.54 -8.41
N ILE A 151 9.92 -8.42 -8.13
CA ILE A 151 9.43 -7.07 -8.43
C ILE A 151 9.11 -6.95 -9.92
N LEU A 152 10.05 -7.32 -10.78
CA LEU A 152 9.92 -7.20 -12.24
C LEU A 152 8.86 -8.14 -12.81
N LEU A 153 8.86 -9.41 -12.43
CA LEU A 153 7.89 -10.40 -12.92
C LEU A 153 6.47 -10.05 -12.50
N THR A 154 6.27 -9.78 -11.20
CA THR A 154 4.95 -9.40 -10.67
C THR A 154 4.47 -8.10 -11.30
N GLY A 155 5.39 -7.14 -11.49
CA GLY A 155 5.13 -5.90 -12.20
C GLY A 155 4.73 -6.12 -13.65
N ILE A 156 5.49 -6.88 -14.44
CA ILE A 156 5.21 -7.11 -15.87
C ILE A 156 3.86 -7.84 -16.03
N LEU A 157 3.67 -8.93 -15.29
CA LEU A 157 2.42 -9.70 -15.32
C LEU A 157 1.23 -8.86 -14.83
N GLY A 158 1.41 -8.03 -13.81
CA GLY A 158 0.40 -7.08 -13.37
C GLY A 158 0.11 -5.99 -14.41
N GLY A 159 1.14 -5.51 -15.12
CA GLY A 159 0.97 -4.60 -16.25
C GLY A 159 0.07 -5.19 -17.34
N ILE A 160 0.34 -6.45 -17.71
CA ILE A 160 -0.49 -7.22 -18.65
C ILE A 160 -1.90 -7.38 -18.09
N GLY A 161 -2.04 -7.82 -16.84
CA GLY A 161 -3.34 -8.01 -16.19
C GLY A 161 -4.20 -6.74 -16.16
N PHE A 162 -3.58 -5.60 -15.84
CA PHE A 162 -4.24 -4.31 -15.85
C PHE A 162 -4.72 -3.92 -17.25
N ALA A 163 -3.86 -4.07 -18.26
CA ALA A 163 -4.18 -3.75 -19.65
C ALA A 163 -5.30 -4.65 -20.19
N SER A 164 -5.24 -5.96 -19.92
CA SER A 164 -6.27 -6.92 -20.28
C SER A 164 -7.62 -6.59 -19.64
N GLY A 165 -7.64 -6.20 -18.36
CA GLY A 165 -8.87 -5.75 -17.69
C GLY A 165 -9.50 -4.52 -18.36
N GLN A 166 -8.68 -3.53 -18.76
CA GLN A 166 -9.14 -2.37 -19.53
C GLN A 166 -9.67 -2.77 -20.91
N GLN A 167 -8.97 -3.67 -21.60
CA GLN A 167 -9.41 -4.18 -22.90
C GLN A 167 -10.77 -4.88 -22.80
N ILE A 168 -10.95 -5.76 -21.81
CA ILE A 168 -12.23 -6.45 -21.56
C ILE A 168 -13.34 -5.43 -21.34
N LYS A 169 -13.14 -4.44 -20.46
CA LYS A 169 -14.13 -3.37 -20.25
C LYS A 169 -14.51 -2.65 -21.55
N LEU A 170 -13.53 -2.25 -22.35
CA LEU A 170 -13.80 -1.53 -23.60
C LEU A 170 -14.53 -2.40 -24.63
N LEU A 171 -14.18 -3.69 -24.73
CA LEU A 171 -14.87 -4.64 -25.61
C LEU A 171 -16.35 -4.79 -25.23
N PHE A 172 -16.64 -4.88 -23.93
CA PHE A 172 -18.01 -5.05 -23.46
C PHE A 172 -18.83 -3.76 -23.44
N ILE A 173 -18.22 -2.59 -23.21
CA ILE A 173 -18.93 -1.32 -23.40
C ILE A 173 -19.40 -1.19 -24.86
N LYS A 174 -18.60 -1.67 -25.83
CA LYS A 174 -18.96 -1.64 -27.25
C LYS A 174 -20.20 -2.49 -27.58
N THR A 175 -20.55 -3.50 -26.78
CA THR A 175 -21.74 -4.35 -27.05
C THR A 175 -23.06 -3.65 -26.73
N GLY A 176 -23.04 -2.47 -26.09
CA GLY A 176 -24.23 -1.72 -25.72
C GLY A 176 -24.95 -2.25 -24.47
N LEU A 177 -24.45 -3.32 -23.86
CA LEU A 177 -24.97 -3.87 -22.61
C LEU A 177 -24.77 -2.87 -21.46
N GLN A 178 -25.86 -2.54 -20.76
CA GLN A 178 -25.85 -1.62 -19.62
C GLN A 178 -25.62 -2.41 -18.33
N THR A 179 -24.38 -2.42 -17.83
CA THR A 179 -24.01 -2.99 -16.53
C THR A 179 -22.84 -2.21 -15.94
N ASN A 180 -22.47 -2.52 -14.70
CA ASN A 180 -21.32 -1.94 -14.04
C ASN A 180 -20.00 -2.56 -14.55
N TRP A 181 -19.65 -2.25 -15.80
CA TRP A 181 -18.40 -2.68 -16.43
C TRP A 181 -17.16 -2.20 -15.69
N HIS A 182 -17.28 -1.14 -14.87
CA HIS A 182 -16.20 -0.69 -14.03
C HIS A 182 -15.91 -1.67 -12.90
N SER A 183 -16.94 -2.19 -12.22
CA SER A 183 -16.78 -3.21 -11.18
C SER A 183 -16.23 -4.52 -11.75
N ILE A 184 -16.70 -4.94 -12.93
CA ILE A 184 -16.17 -6.13 -13.62
C ILE A 184 -14.69 -5.96 -13.93
N LEU A 185 -14.29 -4.76 -14.40
CA LEU A 185 -12.89 -4.44 -14.61
C LEU A 185 -12.08 -4.55 -13.32
N GLU A 186 -12.54 -3.97 -12.22
CA GLU A 186 -11.80 -3.97 -10.95
C GLU A 186 -11.61 -5.40 -10.42
N GLN A 187 -12.66 -6.23 -10.47
CA GLN A 187 -12.57 -7.64 -10.07
C GLN A 187 -11.64 -8.43 -10.99
N THR A 188 -11.70 -8.21 -12.30
CA THR A 188 -10.82 -8.86 -13.27
C THR A 188 -9.37 -8.46 -13.05
N GLN A 189 -9.10 -7.18 -12.82
CA GLN A 189 -7.77 -6.68 -12.52
C GLN A 189 -7.25 -7.27 -11.20
N GLY A 190 -8.07 -7.32 -10.15
CA GLY A 190 -7.72 -7.95 -8.87
C GLY A 190 -7.36 -9.43 -9.03
N PHE A 191 -8.17 -10.19 -9.78
CA PHE A 191 -7.89 -11.59 -10.08
C PHE A 191 -6.57 -11.77 -10.85
N LEU A 192 -6.33 -10.97 -11.89
CA LEU A 192 -5.10 -11.04 -12.68
C LEU A 192 -3.86 -10.58 -11.89
N PHE A 193 -4.00 -9.62 -10.98
CA PHE A 193 -2.94 -9.26 -10.03
C PHE A 193 -2.64 -10.40 -9.06
N GLY A 194 -3.66 -11.12 -8.59
CA GLY A 194 -3.47 -12.34 -7.79
C GLY A 194 -2.66 -13.40 -8.54
N ILE A 195 -3.00 -13.67 -9.80
CA ILE A 195 -2.22 -14.58 -10.66
C ILE A 195 -0.79 -14.07 -10.85
N ALA A 196 -0.61 -12.77 -11.11
CA ALA A 196 0.71 -12.17 -11.28
C ALA A 196 1.58 -12.36 -10.03
N LEU A 197 1.00 -12.20 -8.84
CA LEU A 197 1.68 -12.40 -7.57
C LEU A 197 2.06 -13.88 -7.36
N VAL A 198 1.11 -14.80 -7.59
CA VAL A 198 1.36 -16.25 -7.46
C VAL A 198 2.44 -16.70 -8.44
N ALA A 199 2.41 -16.23 -9.69
CA ALA A 199 3.43 -16.57 -10.68
C ALA A 199 4.79 -15.94 -10.34
N GLY A 200 4.82 -14.65 -9.99
CA GLY A 200 6.05 -13.93 -9.67
C GLY A 200 6.77 -14.48 -8.44
N VAL A 201 6.02 -14.76 -7.37
CA VAL A 201 6.56 -15.33 -6.13
C VAL A 201 6.73 -16.85 -6.25
N GLY A 202 5.85 -17.55 -6.96
CA GLY A 202 5.98 -18.99 -7.19
C GLY A 202 7.24 -19.37 -7.96
N ILE A 203 7.78 -18.48 -8.79
CA ILE A 203 9.10 -18.68 -9.39
C ILE A 203 10.22 -18.62 -8.33
N LEU A 204 10.07 -17.81 -7.28
CA LEU A 204 11.05 -17.76 -6.20
C LEU A 204 11.14 -19.06 -5.41
N SER A 205 10.02 -19.76 -5.20
CA SER A 205 10.01 -21.03 -4.47
C SER A 205 10.76 -22.14 -5.22
N ILE A 206 10.95 -21.99 -6.53
CA ILE A 206 11.74 -22.89 -7.37
C ILE A 206 13.22 -22.48 -7.37
N LEU A 207 13.50 -21.17 -7.40
CA LEU A 207 14.86 -20.64 -7.58
C LEU A 207 15.63 -20.45 -6.26
N THR A 208 14.95 -20.46 -5.11
CA THR A 208 15.55 -20.13 -3.82
C THR A 208 15.50 -21.34 -2.89
N PRO A 209 16.61 -21.65 -2.18
CA PRO A 209 16.59 -22.67 -1.14
C PRO A 209 15.52 -22.35 -0.09
N GLN A 210 14.86 -23.38 0.43
CA GLN A 210 13.93 -23.20 1.53
C GLN A 210 14.68 -22.73 2.77
N ILE A 211 14.22 -21.64 3.38
CA ILE A 211 14.69 -21.20 4.69
C ILE A 211 14.14 -22.19 5.71
N THR A 212 14.99 -23.11 6.17
CA THR A 212 14.65 -24.12 7.18
C THR A 212 14.88 -23.64 8.61
N ASP A 213 15.55 -22.49 8.77
CA ASP A 213 15.83 -21.92 10.08
C ASP A 213 14.51 -21.51 10.73
N ALA A 214 14.20 -22.15 11.87
CA ALA A 214 13.07 -21.76 12.68
C ALA A 214 13.27 -20.31 13.13
N THR A 215 12.25 -19.48 12.96
CA THR A 215 12.26 -18.12 13.51
C THR A 215 12.36 -18.21 15.05
N ASP A 216 13.37 -17.59 15.66
CA ASP A 216 13.51 -17.47 17.13
C ASP A 216 12.46 -16.54 17.77
N LEU A 217 11.40 -16.21 17.03
CA LEU A 217 10.35 -15.32 17.48
C LEU A 217 9.39 -16.07 18.43
N PRO A 218 8.94 -15.42 19.53
CA PRO A 218 7.97 -16.01 20.43
C PRO A 218 6.65 -16.36 19.73
N THR A 219 5.99 -17.45 20.11
CA THR A 219 4.72 -17.90 19.49
C THR A 219 3.63 -16.81 19.44
N TRP A 220 3.59 -15.89 20.40
CA TRP A 220 2.60 -14.81 20.42
C TRP A 220 2.75 -13.85 19.23
N THR A 221 3.96 -13.66 18.67
CA THR A 221 4.15 -12.77 17.50
C THR A 221 3.53 -13.38 16.25
N HIS A 222 3.57 -14.71 16.13
CA HIS A 222 2.95 -15.44 15.02
C HIS A 222 1.43 -15.35 15.11
N ILE A 223 0.88 -15.56 16.31
CA ILE A 223 -0.55 -15.38 16.58
C ILE A 223 -0.97 -13.94 16.27
N PHE A 224 -0.20 -12.96 16.77
CA PHE A 224 -0.46 -11.55 16.51
C PHE A 224 -0.45 -11.24 15.01
N ALA A 225 0.53 -11.70 14.24
CA ALA A 225 0.60 -11.46 12.81
C ALA A 225 -0.64 -12.03 12.07
N VAL A 226 -1.03 -13.26 12.38
CA VAL A 226 -2.23 -13.90 11.79
C VAL A 226 -3.50 -13.14 12.16
N VAL A 227 -3.69 -12.81 13.45
CA VAL A 227 -4.85 -12.05 13.93
C VAL A 227 -4.88 -10.65 13.33
N PHE A 228 -3.74 -9.98 13.24
CA PHE A 228 -3.62 -8.65 12.69
C PHE A 228 -4.03 -8.62 11.21
N VAL A 229 -3.52 -9.56 10.41
CA VAL A 229 -3.81 -9.63 8.97
C VAL A 229 -5.24 -10.11 8.69
N LEU A 230 -5.68 -11.21 9.32
CA LEU A 230 -6.97 -11.82 8.98
C LEU A 230 -8.16 -11.18 9.70
N VAL A 231 -7.96 -10.65 10.91
CA VAL A 231 -9.05 -10.11 11.74
C VAL A 231 -8.99 -8.59 11.78
N ILE A 232 -7.89 -8.00 12.25
CA ILE A 232 -7.83 -6.55 12.51
C ILE A 232 -7.94 -5.75 11.21
N ILE A 233 -7.13 -6.07 10.20
CA ILE A 233 -7.19 -5.36 8.90
C ILE A 233 -8.55 -5.55 8.23
N THR A 234 -9.08 -6.77 8.20
CA THR A 234 -10.41 -7.05 7.63
C THR A 234 -11.51 -6.26 8.32
N TYR A 235 -11.48 -6.21 9.66
CA TYR A 235 -12.43 -5.43 10.45
C TYR A 235 -12.33 -3.93 10.16
N LEU A 236 -11.11 -3.36 10.16
CA LEU A 236 -10.90 -1.93 9.87
C LEU A 236 -11.37 -1.57 8.46
N ASN A 237 -11.11 -2.43 7.48
CA ASN A 237 -11.58 -2.26 6.10
C ASN A 237 -13.11 -2.32 6.03
N HIS A 238 -13.73 -3.28 6.70
CA HIS A 238 -15.19 -3.39 6.76
C HIS A 238 -15.81 -2.13 7.39
N ARG A 239 -15.28 -1.68 8.53
CA ARG A 239 -15.75 -0.47 9.22
C ARG A 239 -15.67 0.76 8.33
N LYS A 240 -14.52 0.99 7.69
CA LYS A 240 -14.29 2.13 6.79
C LYS A 240 -15.25 2.08 5.60
N ALA A 241 -15.40 0.92 4.97
CA ALA A 241 -16.26 0.75 3.81
C ALA A 241 -17.72 1.04 4.15
N VAL A 242 -18.24 0.43 5.22
CA VAL A 242 -19.64 0.61 5.61
C VAL A 242 -19.92 2.02 6.12
N GLY A 243 -18.99 2.64 6.85
CA GLY A 243 -19.11 4.05 7.27
C GLY A 243 -19.22 4.98 6.07
N THR A 244 -18.37 4.78 5.06
CA THR A 244 -18.42 5.55 3.81
C THR A 244 -19.77 5.39 3.09
N TRP A 245 -20.34 4.18 3.10
CA TRP A 245 -21.62 3.90 2.45
C TRP A 245 -22.79 4.61 3.14
N ILE A 246 -22.81 4.64 4.47
CA ILE A 246 -23.83 5.37 5.24
C ILE A 246 -23.76 6.87 4.92
N GLU A 247 -22.55 7.44 4.88
CA GLU A 247 -22.38 8.86 4.57
C GLU A 247 -22.78 9.22 3.13
N GLN A 248 -22.55 8.32 2.18
CA GLN A 248 -22.79 8.59 0.76
C GLN A 248 -24.21 8.26 0.29
N VAL A 249 -24.84 7.25 0.89
CA VAL A 249 -26.13 6.73 0.43
C VAL A 249 -27.21 7.15 1.41
N LYS A 250 -27.92 8.23 1.08
CA LYS A 250 -28.99 8.80 1.92
C LYS A 250 -30.11 7.81 2.31
N SER A 251 -30.31 6.76 1.51
CA SER A 251 -31.32 5.72 1.76
C SER A 251 -30.84 4.60 2.69
N LEU A 252 -29.55 4.55 3.03
CA LEU A 252 -29.01 3.56 3.96
C LEU A 252 -29.22 4.05 5.39
N PRO A 253 -30.07 3.40 6.20
CA PRO A 253 -30.26 3.80 7.59
C PRO A 253 -29.01 3.48 8.41
N GLU A 254 -28.71 4.32 9.39
CA GLU A 254 -27.63 4.09 10.35
C GLU A 254 -27.85 2.83 11.20
N LYS A 255 -29.11 2.38 11.31
CA LYS A 255 -29.50 1.14 11.98
C LYS A 255 -30.46 0.30 11.13
N PHE A 256 -30.18 -0.99 11.01
CA PHE A 256 -31.12 -1.98 10.47
C PHE A 256 -31.70 -2.78 11.63
N PHE A 257 -33.03 -2.77 11.79
CA PHE A 257 -33.73 -3.51 12.85
C PHE A 257 -33.20 -3.23 14.27
N GLY A 258 -32.74 -2.00 14.52
CA GLY A 258 -32.17 -1.59 15.82
C GLY A 258 -30.67 -1.86 15.99
N LEU A 259 -30.04 -2.62 15.08
CA LEU A 259 -28.60 -2.88 15.08
C LEU A 259 -27.85 -1.82 14.26
N PRO A 260 -26.73 -1.28 14.75
CA PRO A 260 -25.93 -0.32 14.00
C PRO A 260 -25.37 -0.96 12.72
N THR A 261 -25.52 -0.25 11.60
CA THR A 261 -25.10 -0.73 10.27
C THR A 261 -23.58 -0.80 10.17
N VAL A 262 -22.84 0.09 10.86
CA VAL A 262 -21.40 -0.04 11.08
C VAL A 262 -21.17 -0.75 12.41
N GLY A 263 -20.38 -1.83 12.41
CA GLY A 263 -19.87 -2.44 13.62
C GLY A 263 -18.98 -1.45 14.38
N LEU A 264 -19.55 -0.73 15.34
CA LEU A 264 -18.80 0.11 16.26
C LEU A 264 -18.17 -0.77 17.33
N PHE A 265 -16.85 -0.73 17.50
CA PHE A 265 -16.31 -0.88 18.85
C PHE A 265 -16.81 0.32 19.66
N LEU A 266 -17.94 0.16 20.33
CA LEU A 266 -18.31 1.05 21.41
C LEU A 266 -17.42 0.69 22.61
N SER A 267 -17.00 1.71 23.35
CA SER A 267 -16.34 1.52 24.64
C SER A 267 -17.33 0.86 25.60
N SER A 268 -17.32 -0.47 25.67
CA SER A 268 -17.95 -1.21 26.77
C SER A 268 -17.25 -0.84 28.07
N LYS A 269 -17.98 -0.79 29.18
CA LYS A 269 -17.49 -0.41 30.53
C LYS A 269 -16.47 -1.41 31.14
N GLY A 270 -15.54 -1.95 30.36
CA GLY A 270 -14.46 -2.76 30.91
C GLY A 270 -13.49 -3.43 29.93
N PHE A 271 -13.87 -3.71 28.66
CA PHE A 271 -12.97 -4.32 27.67
C PHE A 271 -13.56 -4.28 26.24
N LEU A 272 -12.76 -4.51 25.18
CA LEU A 272 -13.23 -4.58 23.79
C LEU A 272 -14.39 -5.60 23.64
N GLY A 273 -15.63 -5.10 23.57
CA GLY A 273 -16.83 -5.89 23.29
C GLY A 273 -17.19 -5.83 21.81
N TRP A 274 -17.57 -6.97 21.24
CA TRP A 274 -18.00 -7.09 19.84
C TRP A 274 -19.43 -6.60 19.57
N PHE A 275 -20.23 -6.41 20.62
CA PHE A 275 -21.57 -5.86 20.54
C PHE A 275 -21.93 -5.24 21.89
N GLU A 276 -22.16 -3.93 21.93
CA GLU A 276 -23.04 -3.31 22.92
C GLU A 276 -23.96 -2.33 22.18
N VAL A 277 -25.20 -2.26 22.66
CA VAL A 277 -26.43 -1.81 21.97
C VAL A 277 -26.45 -0.32 21.61
#